data_AF-A0A2V8C7D7-F1
#
_entry.id   AF-A0A2V8C7D7-F1
#
_cell.length_a   1.000
_cell.length_b   1.000
_cell.length_c   1.000
_cell.angle_alpha   90.00
_cell.angle_beta   90.00
_cell.angle_gamma   90.00
#
_symmetry.space_group_name_H-M   'P 1'
#
loop_
_entity.id
_entity.type
_entity.pdbx_description
1 polymer ?
#
loop_
_entity_poly.entity_id
_entity_poly.type
_entity_poly.pdbx_seq_one_letter_code
_entity_poly.pdbx_strand_id
1 'polypeptide(L)' 'MLGAIVQAYASAVRQGALVKLANPSPRFRELLTITKLDRVIETVEQTRARR' A
#
# COMPACT_ATOMS: atom_id res chain seq x y z
N MET A 1 -11.14 0.38 -8.78
CA MET A 1 -9.75 -0.11 -8.62
C MET A 1 -9.29 -0.16 -7.15
N LEU A 2 -9.50 0.90 -6.34
CA LEU A 2 -9.11 0.90 -4.92
C LEU A 2 -9.70 -0.28 -4.12
N GLY A 3 -10.98 -0.62 -4.35
CA GLY A 3 -11.61 -1.78 -3.71
C GLY A 3 -10.89 -3.10 -3.96
N ALA A 4 -10.34 -3.31 -5.16
CA ALA A 4 -9.58 -4.53 -5.48
C ALA A 4 -8.25 -4.59 -4.69
N ILE A 5 -7.60 -3.44 -4.48
CA ILE A 5 -6.36 -3.35 -3.68
C ILE A 5 -6.66 -3.68 -2.22
N VAL A 6 -7.76 -3.13 -1.68
CA VAL A 6 -8.20 -3.43 -0.30
C VAL A 6 -8.59 -4.90 -0.16
N GLN A 7 -9.28 -5.48 -1.14
CA GLN A 7 -9.62 -6.90 -1.14
C GLN A 7 -8.39 -7.79 -1.15
N ALA A 8 -7.39 -7.47 -1.99
CA ALA A 8 -6.12 -8.18 -2.03
C ALA A 8 -5.36 -8.08 -0.70
N TYR A 9 -5.27 -6.86 -0.13
CA TYR A 9 -4.68 -6.62 1.19
C TYR A 9 -5.37 -7.46 2.26
N ALA A 10 -6.70 -7.39 2.35
CA ALA A 10 -7.48 -8.13 3.35
C ALA A 10 -7.34 -9.65 3.18
N SER A 11 -7.25 -10.13 1.94
CA SER A 11 -7.03 -11.56 1.66
C SER A 11 -5.66 -12.03 2.13
N ALA A 12 -4.61 -11.25 1.85
CA ALA A 12 -3.25 -11.58 2.27
C ALA A 12 -3.10 -11.55 3.80
N VAL A 13 -3.63 -10.52 4.47
CA VAL A 13 -3.57 -10.41 5.93
C VAL A 13 -4.31 -11.56 6.61
N ARG A 14 -5.47 -11.99 6.08
CA ARG A 14 -6.19 -13.18 6.59
C ARG A 14 -5.38 -14.47 6.48
N GLN A 15 -4.43 -14.54 5.55
CA GLN A 15 -3.52 -15.67 5.38
C GLN A 15 -2.22 -15.53 6.19
N GLY A 16 -2.11 -14.49 7.02
CA GLY A 16 -0.91 -14.20 7.83
C GLY A 16 0.22 -13.54 7.05
N ALA A 17 -0.02 -13.08 5.81
CA ALA A 17 0.98 -12.38 5.02
C ALA A 17 0.99 -10.88 5.31
N LEU A 18 2.18 -10.28 5.23
CA LEU A 18 2.37 -8.83 5.30
C LEU A 18 2.43 -8.25 3.89
N VAL A 19 1.63 -7.21 3.63
CA VAL A 19 1.57 -6.52 2.34
C VAL A 19 1.98 -5.07 2.53
N LYS A 20 2.94 -4.62 1.71
CA LYS A 20 3.39 -3.23 1.67
C LYS A 20 3.32 -2.69 0.25
N LEU A 21 3.07 -1.40 0.11
CA LEU A 21 3.09 -0.71 -1.19
C LEU A 21 4.47 -0.11 -1.43
N ALA A 22 5.16 -0.57 -2.47
CA ALA A 22 6.44 0.00 -2.88
C ALA A 22 6.23 1.20 -3.81
N ASN A 23 6.86 2.33 -3.49
CA ASN A 23 6.86 3.56 -4.29
C ASN A 23 5.47 3.99 -4.81
N PRO A 24 4.42 4.10 -3.95
CA PRO A 24 3.12 4.54 -4.42
C PRO A 24 3.21 5.97 -4.97
N SER A 25 2.55 6.22 -6.10
CA SER A 25 2.53 7.55 -6.72
C SER A 25 1.92 8.60 -5.78
N PRO A 26 2.25 9.89 -5.94
CA PRO A 26 1.73 10.96 -5.07
C PRO A 26 0.20 10.96 -4.99
N ARG A 27 -0.48 10.87 -6.14
CA ARG A 27 -1.94 10.77 -6.20
C ARG A 27 -2.49 9.54 -5.48
N PHE A 28 -1.77 8.42 -5.51
CA PHE A 28 -2.21 7.22 -4.81
C PHE A 28 -2.02 7.36 -3.30
N ARG A 29 -0.96 8.04 -2.83
CA ARG A 29 -0.79 8.38 -1.41
C ARG A 29 -1.88 9.28 -0.88
N GLU A 30 -2.27 10.30 -1.64
CA GLU A 30 -3.40 11.17 -1.28
C GLU A 30 -4.68 10.36 -1.12
N LEU A 31 -4.94 9.44 -2.06
CA LEU A 31 -6.11 8.57 -1.99
C LEU A 31 -6.09 7.66 -0.76
N LEU A 32 -4.94 7.07 -0.42
CA LEU A 32 -4.77 6.27 0.80
C LEU A 32 -5.03 7.12 2.05
N THR A 33 -4.57 8.37 2.06
CA THR A 33 -4.76 9.30 3.18
C THR A 33 -6.23 9.67 3.37
N ILE A 34 -6.93 10.04 2.29
CA ILE A 34 -8.36 10.40 2.34
C ILE A 34 -9.19 9.22 2.84
N THR A 35 -8.83 8.01 2.44
CA THR A 35 -9.52 6.76 2.83
C THR A 35 -9.01 6.16 4.14
N LYS A 36 -8.04 6.81 4.80
CA LYS A 36 -7.36 6.34 6.03
C LYS A 36 -6.69 4.97 5.89
N LEU A 37 -6.44 4.53 4.65
CA LEU A 37 -5.75 3.28 4.35
C LEU A 37 -4.24 3.37 4.58
N ASP A 38 -3.69 4.59 4.62
CA ASP A 38 -2.32 4.87 5.04
C ASP A 38 -1.99 4.38 6.46
N ARG A 39 -3.01 4.23 7.31
CA ARG A 39 -2.86 3.72 8.69
C ARG A 39 -2.76 2.22 8.80
N VAL A 40 -3.16 1.50 7.76
CA VAL A 40 -3.22 0.02 7.74
C VAL A 40 -2.29 -0.57 6.69
N ILE A 41 -2.09 0.09 5.56
CA ILE A 41 -1.19 -0.36 4.50
C ILE A 41 0.12 0.40 4.62
N GLU A 42 1.18 -0.29 5.05
CA GLU A 42 2.51 0.29 5.08
C GLU A 42 3.01 0.61 3.67
N THR A 43 3.65 1.76 3.52
CA THR A 43 4.30 2.16 2.27
C THR A 43 5.81 2.21 2.43
N VAL A 44 6.55 1.74 1.43
CA VAL A 44 8.02 1.71 1.44
C VAL A 44 8.53 2.49 0.24
N GLU A 45 9.37 3.50 0.49
CA GLU A 45 10.15 4.15 -0.55
C GLU A 45 11.41 3.34 -0.83
N GLN A 46 11.50 2.79 -2.03
CA GLN A 46 12.74 2.21 -2.50
C GLN A 46 13.63 3.33 -3.01
N THR A 47 14.55 3.76 -2.16
CA THR A 47 15.69 4.55 -2.62
C THR A 47 16.50 3.64 -3.54
N ARG A 48 16.38 3.82 -4.87
CA ARG A 48 17.25 3.12 -5.82
C ARG A 48 18.70 3.50 -5.49
N ALA A 49 19.43 2.57 -4.89
CA ALA A 49 20.87 2.71 -4.75
C ALA A 49 21.46 2.82 -6.16
N ARG A 50 21.92 4.02 -6.49
CA ARG A 50 22.60 4.33 -7.75
C ARG A 50 23.96 3.61 -7.69
N ARG A 51 24.07 2.45 -8.32
CA ARG A 51 25.36 1.82 -8.66
C ARG A 51 25.88 2.43 -9.95
#